data_AF-A0A3D4QE85-F1
#
_entry.id   AF-A0A3D4QE85-F1
#
_cell.length_a   1.000
_cell.length_b   1.000
_cell.length_c   1.000
_cell.angle_alpha   90.00
_cell.angle_beta   90.00
_cell.angle_gamma   90.00
#
_symmetry.space_group_name_H-M   'P 1'
#
loop_
_entity.id
_entity.type
_entity.pdbx_description
1 polymer ?
#
loop_
_entity_poly.entity_id
_entity_poly.type
_entity_poly.pdbx_seq_one_letter_code
_entity_poly.pdbx_strand_id
1 'polypeptide(L)'
;MGMKDSSGVLENMLTAAREFPGFCVFSGADDLMLPVLREGGAGCITACANIASDLAQAVYSEYRKNGDDGNVEELQKPLAAVRKIISGYPLIPSLKAMVARHTGDNAWANMRPPVMPMDAAMTQRLYQEYDGAGLAMAEAA
;
A
#
# COMPACT_ATOMS: atom_id res chain seq x y z
N MET A 1 -14.75 0.04 -17.27
CA MET A 1 -15.34 0.93 -16.24
C MET A 1 -15.03 0.33 -14.88
N GLY A 2 -14.81 1.12 -13.84
CA GLY A 2 -14.42 0.61 -12.53
C GLY A 2 -14.52 1.65 -11.42
N MET A 3 -14.23 1.22 -10.19
CA MET A 3 -14.16 2.08 -9.02
C MET A 3 -12.94 1.74 -8.17
N LYS A 4 -12.52 2.72 -7.38
CA LYS A 4 -11.60 2.53 -6.27
C LYS A 4 -12.30 2.97 -4.99
N ASP A 5 -12.21 2.16 -3.95
CA ASP A 5 -12.82 2.46 -2.65
C ASP A 5 -11.74 2.70 -1.58
N SER A 6 -11.76 3.86 -0.93
CA SER A 6 -10.91 4.19 0.23
C SER A 6 -11.66 4.40 1.54
N SER A 7 -12.92 3.96 1.62
CA SER A 7 -13.71 3.97 2.85
C SER A 7 -13.12 3.07 3.94
N GLY A 8 -12.33 2.04 3.54
CA GLY A 8 -11.84 1.00 4.44
C GLY A 8 -12.90 -0.05 4.80
N VAL A 9 -14.10 0.03 4.22
CA VAL A 9 -15.17 -0.93 4.45
C VAL A 9 -15.01 -2.07 3.46
N LEU A 10 -14.42 -3.18 3.91
CA LEU A 10 -14.12 -4.33 3.05
C LEU A 10 -15.35 -4.84 2.29
N GLU A 11 -16.48 -4.99 3.00
CA GLU A 11 -17.70 -5.57 2.42
C GLU A 11 -18.25 -4.78 1.23
N ASN A 12 -18.07 -3.45 1.20
CA ASN A 12 -18.47 -2.63 0.06
C ASN A 12 -17.73 -3.06 -1.21
N MET A 13 -16.43 -3.29 -1.09
CA MET A 13 -15.58 -3.69 -2.21
C MET A 13 -15.89 -5.13 -2.64
N LEU A 14 -16.05 -6.04 -1.68
CA LEU A 14 -16.33 -7.44 -1.98
C LEU A 14 -17.69 -7.60 -2.68
N THR A 15 -18.72 -6.93 -2.16
CA THR A 15 -20.05 -6.91 -2.78
C THR A 15 -19.99 -6.32 -4.19
N ALA A 16 -19.30 -5.18 -4.38
CA ALA A 16 -19.17 -4.60 -5.71
C ALA A 16 -18.43 -5.52 -6.70
N ALA A 17 -17.38 -6.23 -6.24
CA ALA A 17 -16.62 -7.15 -7.07
C ALA A 17 -17.45 -8.38 -7.51
N ARG A 18 -18.26 -8.94 -6.61
CA ARG A 18 -19.17 -10.06 -6.89
C ARG A 18 -20.35 -9.69 -7.78
N GLU A 19 -21.05 -8.62 -7.45
CA GLU A 19 -22.34 -8.26 -8.06
C GLU A 19 -22.20 -7.64 -9.46
N PHE A 20 -21.02 -7.11 -9.80
CA PHE A 20 -20.77 -6.45 -11.09
C PHE A 20 -19.60 -7.08 -11.86
N PRO A 21 -19.76 -8.31 -12.40
CA PRO A 21 -18.74 -8.93 -13.25
C PRO A 21 -18.34 -8.03 -14.43
N GLY A 22 -17.04 -7.86 -14.65
CA GLY A 22 -16.50 -6.95 -15.68
C GLY A 22 -16.36 -5.49 -15.25
N PHE A 23 -16.78 -5.14 -14.04
CA PHE A 23 -16.49 -3.86 -13.40
C PHE A 23 -15.22 -3.95 -12.55
N CYS A 24 -14.21 -3.11 -12.81
CA CYS A 24 -12.94 -3.20 -12.11
C CYS A 24 -13.03 -2.54 -10.71
N VAL A 25 -13.00 -3.34 -9.64
CA VAL A 25 -12.97 -2.85 -8.26
C VAL A 25 -11.53 -2.87 -7.72
N PHE A 26 -11.03 -1.73 -7.25
CA PHE A 26 -9.70 -1.59 -6.67
C PHE A 26 -9.77 -1.23 -5.18
N SER A 27 -8.96 -1.89 -4.35
CA SER A 27 -8.81 -1.49 -2.95
C SER A 27 -8.02 -0.18 -2.82
N GLY A 28 -8.43 0.67 -1.89
CA GLY A 28 -7.69 1.88 -1.49
C GLY A 28 -6.74 1.68 -0.32
N ALA A 29 -6.70 0.47 0.24
CA ALA A 29 -5.87 0.08 1.36
C ALA A 29 -5.15 -1.22 1.03
N ASP A 30 -3.83 -1.24 1.22
CA ASP A 30 -2.95 -2.31 0.73
C ASP A 30 -3.20 -3.65 1.43
N ASP A 31 -3.58 -3.61 2.71
CA ASP A 31 -3.95 -4.76 3.51
C ASP A 31 -5.23 -5.46 3.01
N LEU A 32 -6.08 -4.75 2.25
CA LEU A 32 -7.33 -5.27 1.69
C LEU A 32 -7.19 -5.77 0.24
N MET A 33 -6.00 -5.68 -0.37
CA MET A 33 -5.78 -6.05 -1.76
C MET A 33 -6.12 -7.53 -2.05
N LEU A 34 -5.55 -8.46 -1.27
CA LEU A 34 -5.77 -9.90 -1.48
C LEU A 34 -7.24 -10.33 -1.29
N PRO A 35 -7.94 -9.92 -0.21
CA PRO A 35 -9.38 -10.17 -0.10
C PRO A 35 -10.20 -9.65 -1.29
N VAL A 36 -9.87 -8.47 -1.81
CA VAL A 36 -10.57 -7.90 -2.99
C VAL A 36 -10.27 -8.69 -4.26
N LEU A 37 -9.03 -9.13 -4.46
CA LEU A 37 -8.65 -10.00 -5.59
C LEU A 37 -9.41 -11.33 -5.58
N ARG A 38 -9.60 -11.93 -4.39
CA ARG A 38 -10.34 -13.19 -4.21
C ARG A 38 -11.80 -13.12 -4.67
N GLU A 39 -12.41 -11.94 -4.54
CA GLU A 39 -13.80 -11.71 -4.94
C GLU A 39 -13.93 -11.23 -6.40
N GLY A 40 -12.85 -11.33 -7.20
CA GLY A 40 -12.85 -10.91 -8.60
C GLY A 40 -12.50 -9.44 -8.82
N GLY A 41 -12.02 -8.74 -7.78
CA GLY A 41 -11.49 -7.40 -7.89
C GLY A 41 -10.24 -7.31 -8.76
N ALA A 42 -9.90 -6.10 -9.20
CA ALA A 42 -8.87 -5.84 -10.19
C ALA A 42 -7.49 -5.55 -9.61
N GLY A 43 -7.38 -5.37 -8.29
CA GLY A 43 -6.13 -5.08 -7.58
C GLY A 43 -6.29 -3.93 -6.59
N CYS A 44 -5.30 -3.05 -6.52
CA CYS A 44 -5.29 -1.93 -5.59
C CYS A 44 -4.80 -0.63 -6.26
N ILE A 45 -5.24 0.51 -5.74
CA ILE A 45 -4.70 1.84 -6.01
C ILE A 45 -4.56 2.53 -4.65
N THR A 46 -3.35 2.48 -4.12
CA THR A 46 -3.08 2.79 -2.71
C THR A 46 -2.00 3.85 -2.56
N ALA A 47 -1.95 4.44 -1.37
CA ALA A 47 -0.91 5.40 -1.04
C ALA A 47 0.46 4.71 -0.84
N CYS A 48 0.49 3.52 -0.24
CA CYS A 48 1.75 2.83 0.04
C CYS A 48 2.42 2.25 -1.21
N ALA A 49 1.72 2.14 -2.35
CA ALA A 49 2.34 1.80 -3.63
C ALA A 49 3.49 2.76 -4.03
N ASN A 50 3.57 3.98 -3.47
CA ASN A 50 4.74 4.87 -3.63
C ASN A 50 6.04 4.29 -3.04
N ILE A 51 5.95 3.34 -2.12
CA ILE A 51 7.09 2.76 -1.40
C ILE A 51 7.06 1.22 -1.31
N ALA A 52 6.05 0.57 -1.89
CA ALA A 52 5.79 -0.86 -1.79
C ALA A 52 5.12 -1.42 -3.06
N SER A 53 5.36 -0.80 -4.21
CA SER A 53 4.81 -1.23 -5.50
C SER A 53 5.29 -2.63 -5.90
N ASP A 54 6.53 -2.97 -5.57
CA ASP A 54 7.13 -4.29 -5.77
C ASP A 54 6.41 -5.37 -4.95
N LEU A 55 6.10 -5.08 -3.68
CA LEU A 55 5.32 -5.98 -2.81
C LEU A 55 3.90 -6.19 -3.36
N ALA A 56 3.23 -5.10 -3.76
CA ALA A 56 1.90 -5.19 -4.38
C ALA A 56 1.94 -5.98 -5.69
N GLN A 57 2.97 -5.78 -6.52
CA GLN A 57 3.16 -6.54 -7.76
C GLN A 57 3.39 -8.03 -7.49
N ALA A 58 4.15 -8.39 -6.45
CA ALA A 58 4.39 -9.78 -6.06
C ALA A 58 3.07 -10.48 -5.68
N VAL A 59 2.25 -9.86 -4.82
CA VAL A 59 0.91 -10.36 -4.47
C VAL A 59 0.04 -10.53 -5.71
N TYR A 60 -0.04 -9.49 -6.55
CA TYR A 60 -0.86 -9.54 -7.76
C TYR A 60 -0.42 -10.67 -8.69
N SER A 61 0.86 -10.77 -8.99
CA SER A 61 1.40 -11.74 -9.95
C SER A 61 1.20 -13.17 -9.47
N GLU A 62 1.47 -13.43 -8.19
CA GLU A 62 1.29 -14.75 -7.59
C GLU A 62 -0.18 -15.16 -7.60
N TYR A 63 -1.08 -14.27 -7.16
CA TYR A 63 -2.51 -14.55 -7.20
C TYR A 63 -3.03 -14.82 -8.61
N ARG A 64 -2.58 -14.03 -9.61
CA ARG A 64 -2.99 -14.22 -11.01
C ARG A 64 -2.46 -15.53 -11.61
N LYS A 65 -1.33 -16.02 -11.12
CA LYS A 65 -0.67 -17.23 -11.64
C LYS A 65 -1.19 -18.50 -10.96
N ASN A 66 -1.28 -18.49 -9.63
CA ASN A 66 -1.50 -19.67 -8.81
C ASN A 66 -2.77 -19.57 -7.93
N GLY A 67 -3.45 -18.42 -7.91
CA GLY A 67 -4.58 -18.20 -7.01
C GLY A 67 -4.19 -18.40 -5.55
N ASP A 68 -5.06 -19.09 -4.80
CA ASP A 68 -4.84 -19.44 -3.40
C ASP A 68 -3.95 -20.68 -3.19
N ASP A 69 -3.61 -21.41 -4.27
CA ASP A 69 -2.69 -22.55 -4.20
C ASP A 69 -1.21 -22.12 -4.13
N GLY A 70 -0.95 -20.83 -4.38
CA GLY A 70 0.38 -20.22 -4.29
C GLY A 70 0.76 -19.75 -2.88
N ASN A 71 1.86 -19.01 -2.78
CA ASN A 71 2.32 -18.42 -1.51
C ASN A 71 1.78 -16.99 -1.26
N VAL A 72 0.64 -16.65 -1.85
CA VAL A 72 0.12 -15.28 -1.89
C VAL A 72 -0.13 -14.65 -0.51
N GLU A 73 -0.51 -15.44 0.49
CA GLU A 73 -0.68 -14.99 1.87
C GLU A 73 0.64 -14.51 2.49
N GLU A 74 1.74 -15.22 2.23
CA GLU A 74 3.07 -14.83 2.71
C GLU A 74 3.55 -13.54 2.03
N LEU A 75 3.19 -13.36 0.75
CA LEU A 75 3.50 -12.12 0.01
C LEU A 75 2.64 -10.93 0.46
N GLN A 76 1.41 -11.18 0.94
CA GLN A 76 0.51 -10.13 1.44
C GLN A 76 0.99 -9.56 2.80
N LYS A 77 1.64 -10.38 3.64
CA LYS A 77 2.13 -9.96 4.97
C LYS A 77 3.02 -8.71 4.95
N PRO A 78 4.12 -8.62 4.17
CA PRO A 78 4.96 -7.43 4.14
C PRO A 78 4.21 -6.21 3.60
N LEU A 79 3.33 -6.37 2.60
CA LEU A 79 2.49 -5.28 2.09
C LEU A 79 1.55 -4.71 3.17
N ALA A 80 0.88 -5.60 3.92
CA ALA A 80 0.03 -5.22 5.05
C ALA A 80 0.85 -4.57 6.18
N ALA A 81 2.08 -5.03 6.43
CA ALA A 81 2.98 -4.43 7.41
C ALA A 81 3.36 -2.98 7.05
N VAL A 82 3.72 -2.72 5.78
CA VAL A 82 3.95 -1.34 5.28
C VAL A 82 2.73 -0.46 5.56
N ARG A 83 1.54 -0.94 5.16
CA ARG A 83 0.29 -0.20 5.37
C ARG A 83 0.01 0.10 6.83
N LYS A 84 0.21 -0.88 7.72
CA LYS A 84 0.00 -0.72 9.16
C LYS A 84 0.93 0.34 9.74
N ILE A 85 2.23 0.28 9.41
CA ILE A 85 3.23 1.24 9.89
C ILE A 85 2.86 2.64 9.41
N ILE A 86 2.68 2.83 8.09
CA ILE A 86 2.40 4.15 7.50
C ILE A 86 1.09 4.75 8.03
N SER A 87 0.08 3.93 8.30
CA SER A 87 -1.21 4.41 8.85
C SER A 87 -1.12 4.87 10.31
N GLY A 88 -0.02 4.56 11.02
CA GLY A 88 0.28 5.09 12.36
C GLY A 88 0.73 6.55 12.37
N TYR A 89 0.97 7.15 11.20
CA TYR A 89 1.55 8.48 11.02
C TYR A 89 0.72 9.31 10.03
N PRO A 90 0.93 10.64 9.94
CA PRO A 90 0.38 11.46 8.87
C PRO A 90 0.77 10.90 7.49
N LEU A 91 -0.22 10.42 6.73
CA LEU A 91 -0.01 9.60 5.53
C LEU A 91 0.93 10.24 4.49
N ILE A 92 0.60 11.45 4.03
CA ILE A 92 1.39 12.15 2.99
C ILE A 92 2.80 12.48 3.50
N PRO A 93 2.98 13.08 4.69
CA PRO A 93 4.31 13.29 5.27
C PRO A 93 5.16 12.03 5.38
N SER A 94 4.57 10.91 5.78
CA SER A 94 5.28 9.64 5.94
C SER A 94 5.81 9.11 4.63
N LEU A 95 4.94 9.04 3.61
CA LEU A 95 5.34 8.54 2.28
C LEU A 95 6.44 9.42 1.67
N LYS A 96 6.30 10.74 1.76
CA LYS A 96 7.31 11.66 1.23
C LYS A 96 8.63 11.59 1.99
N ALA A 97 8.61 11.41 3.31
CA ALA A 97 9.82 11.20 4.10
C ALA A 97 10.53 9.90 3.70
N MET A 98 9.78 8.80 3.53
CA MET A 98 10.32 7.52 3.06
C MET A 98 10.94 7.63 1.65
N VAL A 99 10.27 8.29 0.71
CA VAL A 99 10.80 8.51 -0.65
C VAL A 99 12.05 9.41 -0.61
N ALA A 100 12.04 10.49 0.18
CA ALA A 100 13.21 11.35 0.35
C ALA A 100 14.41 10.58 0.92
N ARG A 101 14.19 9.76 1.95
CA ARG A 101 15.20 8.88 2.55
C ARG A 101 15.76 7.88 1.53
N HIS A 102 14.88 7.24 0.76
CA HIS A 102 15.26 6.20 -0.18
C HIS A 102 16.02 6.75 -1.40
N THR A 103 15.58 7.89 -1.94
CA THR A 103 16.21 8.52 -3.12
C THR A 103 17.39 9.42 -2.80
N GLY A 104 17.52 9.85 -1.54
CA GLY A 104 18.47 10.89 -1.13
C GLY A 104 18.05 12.30 -1.55
N ASP A 105 16.89 12.48 -2.19
CA ASP A 105 16.40 13.78 -2.64
C ASP A 105 15.41 14.38 -1.63
N ASN A 106 15.89 15.39 -0.90
CA ASN A 106 15.09 16.12 0.09
C ASN A 106 13.96 16.96 -0.53
N ALA A 107 13.94 17.20 -1.84
CA ALA A 107 12.83 17.91 -2.50
C ALA A 107 11.49 17.16 -2.33
N TRP A 108 11.54 15.83 -2.16
CA TRP A 108 10.37 15.03 -1.82
C TRP A 108 9.74 15.46 -0.49
N ALA A 109 10.50 15.99 0.47
CA ALA A 109 9.97 16.42 1.76
C ALA A 109 9.16 17.74 1.69
N ASN A 110 9.15 18.44 0.55
CA ASN A 110 8.40 19.70 0.40
C ASN A 110 6.89 19.50 0.60
N MET A 111 6.29 20.29 1.50
CA MET A 111 4.85 20.22 1.79
C MET A 111 4.14 21.50 1.36
N ARG A 112 2.88 21.35 0.93
CA ARG A 112 1.98 22.48 0.72
C ARG A 112 0.97 22.54 1.87
N PRO A 113 0.87 23.68 2.59
CA PRO A 113 -0.17 23.88 3.58
C PRO A 113 -1.57 23.58 3.02
N PRO A 114 -2.49 22.99 3.82
CA PRO A 114 -2.38 22.78 5.26
C PRO A 114 -1.63 21.49 5.66
N VAL A 115 -1.09 20.71 4.72
CA VAL A 115 -0.28 19.53 5.07
C VAL A 115 1.06 20.03 5.61
N MET A 116 1.38 19.61 6.84
CA MET A 116 2.63 19.98 7.52
C MET A 116 3.58 18.78 7.56
N PRO A 117 4.91 19.01 7.55
CA PRO A 117 5.88 17.94 7.75
C PRO A 117 5.74 17.33 9.16
N MET A 118 6.20 16.09 9.31
CA MET A 118 6.43 15.51 10.64
C MET A 118 7.65 16.15 11.28
N ASP A 119 7.68 16.20 12.61
CA ASP A 119 8.90 16.59 13.33
C ASP A 119 10.00 15.52 13.20
N ALA A 120 11.22 15.87 13.58
CA ALA A 120 12.38 14.99 13.46
C ALA A 120 12.24 13.71 14.30
N ALA A 121 11.63 13.80 15.49
CA ALA A 121 11.47 12.65 16.38
C ALA A 121 10.46 11.63 15.81
N MET A 122 9.34 12.12 15.26
CA MET A 122 8.33 11.30 14.61
C MET A 122 8.88 10.66 13.32
N THR A 123 9.61 11.44 12.52
CA THR A 123 10.25 10.93 11.30
C THR A 123 11.26 9.81 11.64
N GLN A 124 12.07 10.00 12.69
CA GLN A 124 13.02 8.98 13.14
C GLN A 124 12.33 7.71 13.66
N ARG A 125 11.19 7.84 14.37
CA ARG A 125 10.39 6.68 14.81
C ARG A 125 9.82 5.91 13.63
N LEU A 126 9.28 6.58 12.61
CA LEU A 126 8.81 5.95 11.38
C LEU A 126 9.92 5.10 10.74
N TYR A 127 11.13 5.66 10.63
CA TYR A 127 12.28 4.95 10.06
C TYR A 127 12.65 3.72 10.88
N GLN A 128 12.71 3.84 12.21
CA GLN A 128 13.04 2.72 13.10
C GLN A 128 11.99 1.61 13.06
N GLU A 129 10.70 1.95 13.01
CA GLU A 129 9.62 0.97 12.89
C GLU A 129 9.63 0.25 11.53
N TYR A 130 9.87 1.01 10.45
CA TYR A 130 9.98 0.44 9.11
C TYR A 130 11.18 -0.50 8.98
N ASP A 131 12.36 -0.07 9.42
CA ASP A 131 13.59 -0.88 9.40
C ASP A 131 13.47 -2.10 10.33
N GLY A 132 12.91 -1.90 11.53
CA GLY A 132 12.71 -2.96 12.51
C GLY A 132 11.71 -4.03 12.07
N ALA A 133 10.83 -3.73 11.11
CA ALA A 133 9.95 -4.70 10.47
C ALA A 133 10.66 -5.53 9.36
N GLY A 134 11.94 -5.25 9.08
CA GLY A 134 12.69 -5.93 8.03
C GLY A 134 12.22 -5.60 6.61
N LEU A 135 11.54 -4.46 6.44
CA LEU A 135 11.01 -4.00 5.16
C LEU A 135 12.10 -3.22 4.41
N ALA A 136 12.08 -3.32 3.08
CA ALA A 136 12.95 -2.58 2.20
C ALA A 136 12.16 -2.08 1.00
N MET A 137 12.46 -0.84 0.57
CA MET A 137 11.98 -0.33 -0.70
C MET A 137 12.88 -0.90 -1.82
N ALA A 138 12.26 -1.33 -2.93
CA ALA A 138 13.01 -1.72 -4.14
C ALA A 138 13.91 -0.57 -4.61
N GLU A 139 15.08 -0.89 -5.17
CA GLU A 139 16.00 0.11 -5.71
C GLU A 139 15.30 1.02 -6.74
N ALA A 140 15.54 2.32 -6.63
CA ALA A 140 15.09 3.27 -7.63
C ALA A 140 15.78 2.96 -8.97
N ALA A 141 14.98 2.70 -10.00
CA ALA A 141 15.43 2.48 -11.37
C ALA A 141 15.98 3.76 -12.02
#